data_AF-A0A8J6PPL7-F1
#
_entry.id   AF-A0A8J6PPL7-F1
#
_cell.length_a   1.000
_cell.length_b   1.000
_cell.length_c   1.000
_cell.angle_alpha   90.00
_cell.angle_beta   90.00
_cell.angle_gamma   90.00
#
_symmetry.space_group_name_H-M   'P 1'
#
loop_
_entity.id
_entity.type
_entity.pdbx_description
1 polymer ?
#
loop_
_entity_poly.entity_id
_entity_poly.type
_entity_poly.pdbx_seq_one_letter_code
_entity_poly.pdbx_strand_id
1 'polypeptide(L)'
;MNNWFTVKVKYTKQLENGTFKRVSEPYLLSALTFTDAEARIYEELGAIIRGEFDVVSISRTELHDIFAYDDASTWWKCKVTYESAEHDSEKTKKVSQTFLVSAETAKEAYERIQESLSTLMVDFNIPSIIFSPIVDIFPPSENLDREISRRPAEDFELEQASPGKGVVFSAAGSDVDEEIEEEEADEVDSDIEDEYADEE
;
A
#
# COMPACT_ATOMS: atom_id res chain seq x y z
N MET A 1 1.51 -14.62 -7.22
CA MET A 1 0.45 -14.26 -6.26
C MET A 1 0.33 -12.76 -6.28
N ASN A 2 -0.77 -12.22 -6.77
CA ASN A 2 -0.99 -10.78 -6.77
C ASN A 2 -1.39 -10.39 -5.34
N ASN A 3 -0.64 -9.46 -4.75
CA ASN A 3 -1.00 -8.89 -3.46
C ASN A 3 -1.89 -7.67 -3.73
N TRP A 4 -3.11 -7.74 -3.21
CA TRP A 4 -4.06 -6.64 -3.32
C TRP A 4 -4.03 -5.79 -2.06
N PHE A 5 -4.06 -4.49 -2.25
CA PHE A 5 -4.08 -3.49 -1.19
C PHE A 5 -5.32 -2.64 -1.34
N THR A 6 -6.08 -2.50 -0.24
CA THR A 6 -7.18 -1.56 -0.16
C THR A 6 -6.65 -0.26 0.43
N VAL A 7 -6.70 0.81 -0.36
CA VAL A 7 -6.24 2.14 0.02
C VAL A 7 -7.45 3.05 0.17
N LYS A 8 -7.65 3.63 1.36
CA LYS A 8 -8.69 4.64 1.57
C LYS A 8 -8.09 6.02 1.33
N VAL A 9 -8.66 6.74 0.37
CA VAL A 9 -8.22 8.10 0.05
C VAL A 9 -9.33 9.07 0.40
N LYS A 10 -8.93 10.17 1.03
CA LYS A 10 -9.81 11.27 1.40
C LYS A 10 -9.44 12.49 0.59
N TYR A 11 -10.40 12.96 -0.18
CA TYR A 11 -10.20 14.11 -1.07
C TYR A 11 -11.44 14.99 -1.12
N THR A 12 -11.25 16.20 -1.60
CA THR A 12 -12.33 17.17 -1.74
C THR A 12 -12.89 17.07 -3.16
N LYS A 13 -14.08 16.50 -3.31
CA LYS A 13 -14.76 16.41 -4.61
C LYS A 13 -15.68 17.61 -4.78
N GLN A 14 -15.56 18.29 -5.93
CA GLN A 14 -16.54 19.29 -6.32
C GLN A 14 -17.79 18.56 -6.84
N LEU A 15 -18.92 18.76 -6.17
CA LEU A 15 -20.20 18.23 -6.60
C LEU A 15 -20.75 19.11 -7.74
N GLU A 16 -21.66 18.58 -8.55
CA GLU A 16 -22.32 19.30 -9.67
C GLU A 16 -23.06 20.57 -9.23
N ASN A 17 -23.35 20.72 -7.94
CA ASN A 17 -23.95 21.91 -7.35
C ASN A 17 -22.92 22.99 -6.95
N GLY A 18 -21.64 22.84 -7.32
CA GLY A 18 -20.57 23.78 -7.00
C GLY A 18 -20.08 23.73 -5.55
N THR A 19 -20.63 22.83 -4.71
CA THR A 19 -20.19 22.66 -3.32
C THR A 19 -19.04 21.66 -3.23
N PHE A 20 -18.03 22.01 -2.43
CA PHE A 20 -16.92 21.11 -2.11
C PHE A 20 -17.31 20.22 -0.93
N LYS A 21 -17.30 18.90 -1.13
CA LYS A 21 -17.51 17.93 -0.06
C LYS A 21 -16.29 17.03 0.07
N ARG A 22 -15.82 16.85 1.31
CA ARG A 22 -14.76 15.90 1.59
C ARG A 22 -15.37 14.49 1.64
N VAL A 23 -14.92 13.65 0.74
CA VAL A 23 -15.35 12.25 0.61
C VAL A 23 -14.19 11.33 0.96
N SER A 24 -14.50 10.14 1.45
CA SER A 24 -13.52 9.08 1.70
C SER A 24 -13.94 7.88 0.87
N GLU A 25 -13.10 7.52 -0.10
CA GLU A 25 -13.39 6.45 -1.05
C GLU A 25 -12.27 5.39 -0.96
N PRO A 26 -12.63 4.10 -0.81
CA PRO A 26 -11.66 3.02 -0.87
C PRO A 26 -11.39 2.59 -2.31
N TYR A 27 -10.13 2.51 -2.65
CA TYR A 27 -9.63 1.97 -3.91
C TYR A 27 -8.91 0.65 -3.67
N LEU A 28 -8.93 -0.22 -4.66
CA LEU A 28 -8.18 -1.47 -4.63
C LEU A 28 -7.03 -1.38 -5.64
N LEU A 29 -5.83 -1.75 -5.20
CA LEU A 29 -4.62 -1.63 -6.02
C LEU A 29 -3.76 -2.87 -5.85
N SER A 30 -3.21 -3.37 -6.96
CA SER A 30 -2.21 -4.44 -6.95
C SER A 30 -0.81 -3.85 -6.79
N ALA A 31 -0.09 -4.23 -5.74
CA ALA A 31 1.27 -3.75 -5.43
C ALA A 31 2.09 -4.84 -4.73
N LEU A 32 3.39 -4.63 -4.57
CA LEU A 32 4.25 -5.55 -3.79
C LEU A 32 4.40 -5.13 -2.33
N THR A 33 4.45 -3.82 -2.06
CA THR A 33 4.73 -3.26 -0.73
C THR A 33 3.77 -2.10 -0.42
N PHE A 34 3.69 -1.69 0.85
CA PHE A 34 2.88 -0.54 1.26
C PHE A 34 3.34 0.76 0.61
N THR A 35 4.66 0.98 0.51
CA THR A 35 5.25 2.16 -0.14
C THR A 35 4.97 2.18 -1.64
N ASP A 36 5.04 1.02 -2.30
CA ASP A 36 4.68 0.88 -3.71
C ASP A 36 3.18 1.16 -3.93
N ALA A 37 2.33 0.64 -3.06
CA ALA A 37 0.89 0.90 -3.12
C ALA A 37 0.54 2.38 -2.95
N GLU A 38 1.23 3.06 -2.04
CA GLU A 38 1.09 4.50 -1.81
C GLU A 38 1.55 5.31 -3.03
N ALA A 39 2.74 5.03 -3.55
CA ALA A 39 3.26 5.73 -4.73
C ALA A 39 2.31 5.60 -5.94
N ARG A 40 1.83 4.39 -6.22
CA ARG A 40 0.92 4.15 -7.36
C ARG A 40 -0.43 4.84 -7.19
N ILE A 41 -1.01 4.83 -5.99
CA ILE A 41 -2.28 5.54 -5.79
C ILE A 41 -2.12 7.05 -6.00
N TYR A 42 -0.95 7.61 -5.62
CA TYR A 42 -0.67 9.02 -5.84
C TYR A 42 -0.56 9.37 -7.33
N GLU A 43 0.06 8.50 -8.13
CA GLU A 43 0.17 8.68 -9.58
C GLU A 43 -1.20 8.58 -10.28
N GLU A 44 -1.97 7.52 -9.99
CA GLU A 44 -3.26 7.26 -10.65
C GLU A 44 -4.33 8.27 -10.23
N LEU A 45 -4.48 8.52 -8.93
CA LEU A 45 -5.48 9.49 -8.45
C LEU A 45 -5.07 10.93 -8.73
N GLY A 46 -3.77 11.24 -8.83
CA GLY A 46 -3.31 12.55 -9.26
C GLY A 46 -3.76 12.92 -10.68
N ALA A 47 -3.93 11.93 -11.55
CA ALA A 47 -4.48 12.14 -12.89
C ALA A 47 -6.01 12.36 -12.89
N ILE A 48 -6.71 11.72 -11.95
CA ILE A 48 -8.18 11.70 -11.89
C ILE A 48 -8.74 12.88 -11.08
N ILE A 49 -8.10 13.22 -9.96
CA ILE A 49 -8.57 14.19 -8.97
C ILE A 49 -7.82 15.50 -9.16
N ARG A 50 -8.54 16.57 -9.51
CA ARG A 50 -7.98 17.93 -9.48
C ARG A 50 -7.97 18.47 -8.06
N GLY A 51 -6.85 18.31 -7.35
CA GLY A 51 -6.64 18.87 -6.02
C GLY A 51 -5.72 18.02 -5.15
N GLU A 52 -5.56 18.43 -3.90
CA GLU A 52 -4.83 17.67 -2.88
C GLU A 52 -5.71 16.53 -2.34
N PHE A 53 -5.10 15.36 -2.13
CA PHE A 53 -5.75 14.22 -1.50
C PHE A 53 -4.80 13.56 -0.51
N ASP A 54 -5.39 13.03 0.57
CA ASP A 54 -4.68 12.35 1.64
C ASP A 54 -5.00 10.87 1.61
N VAL A 55 -3.97 10.01 1.70
CA VAL A 55 -4.17 8.59 1.97
C VAL A 55 -4.43 8.41 3.48
N VAL A 56 -5.61 7.90 3.83
CA VAL A 56 -6.03 7.75 5.23
C VAL A 56 -5.57 6.43 5.82
N SER A 57 -5.71 5.34 5.05
CA SER A 57 -5.34 4.02 5.52
C SER A 57 -5.01 3.10 4.36
N ILE A 58 -3.94 2.32 4.51
CA ILE A 58 -3.58 1.25 3.59
C ILE A 58 -3.74 -0.08 4.34
N SER A 59 -4.44 -1.02 3.74
CA SER A 59 -4.63 -2.36 4.32
C SER A 59 -4.40 -3.42 3.26
N ARG A 60 -3.67 -4.47 3.61
CA ARG A 60 -3.47 -5.62 2.72
C ARG A 60 -4.73 -6.48 2.72
N THR A 61 -5.26 -6.76 1.53
CA THR A 61 -6.45 -7.57 1.34
C THR A 61 -6.08 -8.80 0.52
N GLU A 62 -6.28 -9.99 1.09
CA GLU A 62 -6.06 -11.24 0.36
C GLU A 62 -7.28 -11.54 -0.52
N LEU A 63 -7.13 -11.30 -1.82
CA LEU A 63 -8.09 -11.69 -2.85
C LEU A 63 -7.47 -12.79 -3.70
N HIS A 64 -8.27 -13.82 -3.98
CA HIS A 64 -7.84 -14.90 -4.85
C HIS A 64 -7.94 -14.49 -6.31
N ASP A 65 -9.10 -13.96 -6.71
CA ASP A 65 -9.35 -13.51 -8.07
C ASP A 65 -10.38 -12.37 -8.10
N ILE A 66 -10.35 -11.60 -9.20
CA ILE A 66 -11.24 -10.47 -9.45
C ILE A 66 -11.92 -10.68 -10.81
N PHE A 67 -13.23 -10.81 -10.78
CA PHE A 67 -14.06 -10.91 -11.98
C PHE A 67 -14.66 -9.55 -12.31
N ALA A 68 -14.01 -8.85 -13.25
CA ALA A 68 -14.47 -7.58 -13.78
C ALA A 68 -15.34 -7.82 -15.03
N TYR A 69 -16.61 -7.48 -14.91
CA TYR A 69 -17.60 -7.38 -15.99
C TYR A 69 -17.89 -5.90 -16.27
N ASP A 70 -17.99 -5.54 -17.55
CA ASP A 70 -18.24 -4.16 -18.03
C ASP A 70 -19.67 -3.69 -17.71
N ASP A 71 -20.58 -4.62 -17.43
CA ASP A 71 -22.01 -4.35 -17.20
C ASP A 71 -22.28 -3.62 -15.87
N ALA A 72 -21.34 -3.62 -14.92
CA ALA A 72 -21.57 -3.09 -13.57
C ALA A 72 -20.35 -2.38 -12.98
N SER A 73 -20.57 -1.18 -12.44
CA SER A 73 -19.56 -0.38 -11.72
C SER A 73 -19.54 -0.62 -10.21
N THR A 74 -20.28 -1.61 -9.71
CA THR A 74 -20.36 -1.92 -8.28
C THR A 74 -19.71 -3.27 -7.97
N TRP A 75 -19.02 -3.34 -6.84
CA TRP A 75 -18.19 -4.47 -6.47
C TRP A 75 -18.79 -5.25 -5.31
N TRP A 76 -18.79 -6.58 -5.42
CA TRP A 76 -19.26 -7.50 -4.40
C TRP A 76 -18.14 -8.44 -3.97
N LYS A 77 -17.94 -8.54 -2.66
CA LYS A 77 -16.98 -9.45 -2.04
C LYS A 77 -17.68 -10.77 -1.73
N CYS A 78 -17.27 -11.82 -2.42
CA CYS A 78 -17.81 -13.17 -2.27
C CYS A 78 -16.79 -14.04 -1.54
N LYS A 79 -17.16 -14.58 -0.38
CA LYS A 79 -16.33 -15.58 0.31
C LYS A 79 -16.83 -16.96 -0.10
N VAL A 80 -15.91 -17.79 -0.57
CA VAL A 80 -16.18 -19.15 -1.06
C VAL A 80 -15.34 -20.12 -0.25
N THR A 81 -15.93 -21.22 0.17
CA THR A 81 -15.23 -22.31 0.86
C THR A 81 -15.43 -23.58 0.09
N TYR A 82 -14.36 -24.28 -0.21
CA TYR A 82 -14.42 -25.61 -0.81
C TYR A 82 -13.66 -26.61 0.06
N GLU A 83 -14.07 -27.87 -0.06
CA GLU A 83 -13.47 -28.98 0.66
C GLU A 83 -12.53 -29.70 -0.31
N SER A 84 -11.23 -29.49 -0.15
CA SER A 84 -10.26 -30.24 -0.93
C SER A 84 -9.98 -31.57 -0.22
N ALA A 85 -10.44 -32.66 -0.84
CA ALA A 85 -10.06 -34.01 -0.45
C ALA A 85 -8.68 -34.31 -1.04
N GLU A 86 -7.65 -34.25 -0.19
CA GLU A 86 -6.32 -34.74 -0.55
C GLU A 86 -6.43 -36.28 -0.63
N HIS A 87 -6.21 -36.84 -1.82
CA HIS A 87 -6.52 -38.24 -2.20
C HIS A 87 -5.86 -39.32 -1.30
N ASP A 88 -4.99 -38.93 -0.37
CA ASP A 88 -4.17 -39.83 0.46
C ASP A 88 -4.43 -39.69 1.98
N SER A 89 -5.25 -38.72 2.43
CA SER A 89 -5.49 -38.52 3.86
C SER A 89 -6.93 -38.16 4.17
N GLU A 90 -7.52 -38.87 5.13
CA GLU A 90 -8.88 -38.70 5.72
C GLU A 90 -9.13 -37.32 6.37
N LYS A 91 -8.24 -36.34 6.14
CA LYS A 91 -8.34 -34.96 6.64
C LYS A 91 -8.75 -34.05 5.50
N THR A 92 -10.03 -33.74 5.42
CA THR A 92 -10.55 -32.70 4.54
C THR A 92 -9.99 -31.33 4.97
N LYS A 93 -9.25 -30.66 4.08
CA LYS A 93 -8.83 -29.27 4.32
C LYS A 93 -9.89 -28.35 3.74
N LYS A 94 -10.55 -27.61 4.62
CA LYS A 94 -11.46 -26.53 4.22
C LYS A 94 -10.62 -25.32 3.83
N VAL A 95 -10.59 -24.99 2.55
CA VAL A 95 -9.91 -23.79 2.05
C VAL A 95 -10.96 -22.70 1.83
N SER A 96 -10.73 -21.53 2.39
CA SER A 96 -11.56 -20.35 2.16
C SER A 96 -10.84 -19.38 1.24
N GLN A 97 -11.47 -19.06 0.12
CA GLN A 97 -11.01 -18.06 -0.82
C GLN A 97 -11.97 -16.88 -0.86
N THR A 98 -11.42 -15.71 -1.14
CA THR A 98 -12.17 -14.46 -1.27
C THR A 98 -12.09 -14.00 -2.71
N PHE A 99 -13.23 -13.82 -3.32
CA PHE A 99 -13.39 -13.33 -4.68
C PHE A 99 -14.02 -11.96 -4.68
N LEU A 100 -13.70 -11.17 -5.70
CA LEU A 100 -14.36 -9.90 -5.96
C LEU A 100 -15.04 -9.99 -7.32
N VAL A 101 -16.32 -9.60 -7.41
CA VAL A 101 -17.13 -9.70 -8.62
C VAL A 101 -17.80 -8.35 -8.87
N SER A 102 -17.78 -7.86 -10.10
CA SER A 102 -18.63 -6.73 -10.47
C SER A 102 -20.05 -7.19 -10.83
N ALA A 103 -21.05 -6.59 -10.19
CA ALA A 103 -22.46 -6.91 -10.44
C ALA A 103 -23.36 -5.81 -9.89
N GLU A 104 -24.52 -5.57 -10.52
CA GLU A 104 -25.44 -4.53 -10.06
C GLU A 104 -26.25 -4.98 -8.83
N THR A 105 -26.58 -6.28 -8.76
CA THR A 105 -27.39 -6.87 -7.69
C THR A 105 -26.71 -8.08 -7.05
N ALA A 106 -26.97 -8.34 -5.76
CA ALA A 106 -26.45 -9.50 -5.04
C ALA A 106 -26.80 -10.85 -5.68
N LYS A 107 -28.00 -10.98 -6.27
CA LYS A 107 -28.42 -12.19 -6.99
C LYS A 107 -27.55 -12.44 -8.23
N GLU A 108 -27.29 -11.39 -8.99
CA GLU A 108 -26.48 -11.45 -10.20
C GLU A 108 -25.01 -11.77 -9.86
N ALA A 109 -24.49 -11.18 -8.76
CA ALA A 109 -23.17 -11.52 -8.23
C ALA A 109 -23.06 -13.02 -7.88
N TYR A 110 -24.12 -13.59 -7.28
CA TYR A 110 -24.21 -15.01 -6.95
C TYR A 110 -24.24 -15.90 -8.20
N GLU A 111 -25.00 -15.53 -9.23
CA GLU A 111 -25.07 -16.29 -10.49
C GLU A 111 -23.71 -16.26 -11.22
N ARG A 112 -23.07 -15.09 -11.34
CA ARG A 112 -21.75 -14.95 -11.96
C ARG A 112 -20.69 -15.77 -11.24
N ILE A 113 -20.60 -15.67 -9.90
CA ILE A 113 -19.62 -16.46 -9.16
C ILE A 113 -19.92 -17.96 -9.26
N GLN A 114 -21.18 -18.37 -9.30
CA GLN A 114 -21.56 -19.77 -9.48
C GLN A 114 -21.14 -20.28 -10.86
N GLU A 115 -21.30 -19.49 -11.93
CA GLU A 115 -20.85 -19.84 -13.28
C GLU A 115 -19.32 -19.95 -13.34
N SER A 116 -18.61 -18.95 -12.82
CA SER A 116 -17.13 -18.97 -12.77
C SER A 116 -16.60 -20.17 -12.00
N LEU A 117 -17.19 -20.49 -10.84
CA LEU A 117 -16.77 -21.62 -10.01
C LEU A 117 -17.23 -22.98 -10.55
N SER A 118 -18.31 -23.04 -11.33
CA SER A 118 -18.78 -24.30 -11.94
C SER A 118 -17.73 -24.91 -12.87
N THR A 119 -16.90 -24.06 -13.48
CA THR A 119 -15.75 -24.46 -14.29
C THR A 119 -14.75 -25.32 -13.52
N LEU A 120 -14.64 -25.12 -12.20
CA LEU A 120 -13.62 -25.77 -11.38
C LEU A 120 -13.95 -27.22 -10.98
N MET A 121 -15.15 -27.75 -11.27
CA MET A 121 -15.55 -29.14 -10.92
C MET A 121 -15.25 -29.55 -9.46
N VAL A 122 -15.25 -28.60 -8.53
CA VAL A 122 -15.06 -28.84 -7.09
C VAL A 122 -16.34 -28.41 -6.37
N ASP A 123 -16.75 -29.15 -5.35
CA ASP A 123 -17.83 -28.75 -4.47
C ASP A 123 -17.45 -27.47 -3.69
N PHE A 124 -18.16 -26.39 -3.98
CA PHE A 124 -17.98 -25.10 -3.33
C PHE A 124 -19.24 -24.66 -2.59
N ASN A 125 -19.04 -23.98 -1.47
CA ASN A 125 -20.09 -23.33 -0.70
C ASN A 125 -19.79 -21.83 -0.63
N ILE A 126 -20.81 -20.99 -0.83
CA ILE A 126 -20.69 -19.53 -0.76
C ILE A 126 -21.31 -19.06 0.57
N PRO A 127 -20.54 -18.99 1.66
CA PRO A 127 -21.07 -18.60 2.96
C PRO A 127 -21.53 -17.15 3.04
N SER A 128 -20.94 -16.23 2.26
CA SER A 128 -21.22 -14.81 2.38
C SER A 128 -20.95 -14.03 1.11
N ILE A 129 -21.87 -13.13 0.78
CA ILE A 129 -21.76 -12.12 -0.26
C ILE A 129 -21.99 -10.78 0.41
N ILE A 130 -21.03 -9.87 0.30
CA ILE A 130 -21.05 -8.57 0.97
C ILE A 130 -20.82 -7.49 -0.09
N PHE A 131 -21.63 -6.45 -0.04
CA PHE A 131 -21.42 -5.26 -0.86
C PHE A 131 -20.10 -4.58 -0.47
N SER A 132 -19.23 -4.35 -1.44
CA SER A 132 -17.94 -3.71 -1.22
C SER A 132 -18.03 -2.22 -1.59
N PRO A 133 -17.61 -1.29 -0.72
CA PRO A 133 -17.63 0.14 -1.04
C PRO A 133 -16.49 0.56 -1.99
N ILE A 134 -15.79 -0.40 -2.62
CA ILE A 134 -14.68 -0.12 -3.55
C ILE A 134 -15.22 0.67 -4.73
N VAL A 135 -14.51 1.73 -5.10
CA VAL A 135 -14.88 2.57 -6.25
C VAL A 135 -14.24 2.02 -7.52
N ASP A 136 -12.92 1.82 -7.49
CA ASP A 136 -12.16 1.38 -8.66
C ASP A 136 -11.04 0.39 -8.28
N ILE A 137 -10.63 -0.39 -9.27
CA ILE A 137 -9.58 -1.40 -9.16
C ILE A 137 -8.47 -1.07 -10.16
N PHE A 138 -7.29 -0.83 -9.63
CA PHE A 138 -6.10 -0.60 -10.42
C PHE A 138 -5.33 -1.92 -10.59
N PRO A 139 -5.32 -2.51 -11.80
CA PRO A 139 -4.53 -3.70 -12.08
C PRO A 139 -3.03 -3.44 -11.87
N PRO A 140 -2.23 -4.51 -11.70
CA PRO A 140 -0.77 -4.37 -11.68
C PRO A 140 -0.33 -3.66 -12.96
N SER A 141 0.50 -2.63 -12.84
CA SER A 141 1.16 -2.06 -14.00
C SER A 141 2.10 -3.13 -14.54
N GLU A 142 2.10 -3.34 -15.86
CA GLU A 142 3.05 -4.20 -16.57
C GLU A 142 4.54 -3.82 -16.33
N ASN A 143 4.83 -2.77 -15.54
CA ASN A 143 6.18 -2.30 -15.25
C ASN A 143 6.85 -2.95 -14.01
N LEU A 144 6.21 -3.87 -13.29
CA LEU A 144 6.86 -4.54 -12.15
C LEU A 144 7.84 -5.66 -12.52
N ASP A 145 7.84 -6.13 -13.77
CA ASP A 145 8.87 -7.05 -14.30
C ASP A 145 10.11 -6.33 -14.84
N ARG A 146 10.24 -5.02 -14.63
CA ARG A 146 11.56 -4.40 -14.70
C ARG A 146 12.32 -4.82 -13.47
N GLU A 147 12.97 -5.99 -13.56
CA GLU A 147 14.17 -6.27 -12.79
C GLU A 147 14.95 -4.96 -12.71
N ILE A 148 15.07 -4.41 -11.49
CA ILE A 148 16.02 -3.35 -11.23
C ILE A 148 17.35 -3.99 -11.60
N SER A 149 17.79 -3.72 -12.83
CA SER A 149 19.05 -4.21 -13.34
C SER A 149 20.07 -3.65 -12.37
N ARG A 150 20.51 -4.50 -11.44
CA ARG A 150 21.60 -4.20 -10.56
C ARG A 150 22.70 -3.85 -11.53
N ARG A 151 23.09 -2.57 -11.57
CA ARG A 151 24.33 -2.23 -12.25
C ARG A 151 25.35 -3.21 -11.66
N PRO A 152 25.97 -4.09 -12.47
CA PRO A 152 27.05 -4.89 -11.95
C PRO A 152 27.97 -3.90 -11.25
N ALA A 153 28.45 -4.24 -10.05
CA ALA A 153 29.51 -3.47 -9.43
C ALA A 153 30.63 -3.48 -10.46
N GLU A 154 30.80 -2.39 -11.20
CA GLU A 154 32.02 -2.18 -11.96
C GLU A 154 33.10 -2.16 -10.89
N ASP A 155 34.00 -3.13 -10.96
CA ASP A 155 35.28 -3.09 -10.27
C ASP A 155 35.91 -1.76 -10.66
N PHE A 156 35.73 -0.74 -9.82
CA PHE A 156 36.51 0.47 -9.90
C PHE A 156 37.93 0.03 -9.54
N GLU A 157 38.72 -0.29 -10.56
CA GLU A 157 40.15 -0.45 -10.41
C GLU A 157 40.66 0.86 -9.79
N LEU A 158 41.03 0.80 -8.51
CA LEU A 158 41.76 1.85 -7.84
C LEU A 158 43.07 2.05 -8.63
N GLU A 159 43.09 3.03 -9.53
CA GLU A 159 44.34 3.51 -10.11
C GLU A 159 45.27 3.84 -8.95
N GLN A 160 46.41 3.13 -8.89
CA GLN A 160 47.46 3.44 -7.95
C GLN A 160 47.99 4.84 -8.26
N ALA A 161 47.49 5.83 -7.51
CA ALA A 161 48.01 7.18 -7.55
C ALA A 161 49.48 7.16 -7.05
N SER A 162 50.40 7.44 -7.96
CA SER A 162 51.78 7.80 -7.63
C SER A 162 51.84 9.01 -6.68
N PRO A 163 52.84 9.12 -5.79
CA PRO A 163 52.83 10.10 -4.71
C PRO A 163 53.20 11.49 -5.26
N GLY A 164 52.19 12.34 -5.47
CA GLY A 164 52.36 13.73 -5.87
C GLY A 164 51.52 14.66 -4.99
N LYS A 165 52.15 15.22 -3.95
CA LYS A 165 51.77 16.40 -3.15
C LYS A 165 50.35 16.96 -3.36
N GLY A 166 49.45 16.71 -2.41
CA GLY A 166 48.15 17.39 -2.34
C GLY A 166 47.34 16.99 -1.12
N VAL A 167 47.31 17.89 -0.12
CA VAL A 167 46.35 18.04 0.99
C VAL A 167 45.59 16.81 1.49
N VAL A 168 45.98 16.32 2.67
CA VAL A 168 45.19 15.43 3.52
C VAL A 168 44.04 16.21 4.15
N PHE A 169 42.80 15.91 3.75
CA PHE A 169 41.62 16.18 4.59
C PHE A 169 41.40 14.96 5.47
N SER A 170 41.92 15.01 6.70
CA SER A 170 41.59 14.01 7.71
C SER A 170 40.10 14.12 8.04
N ALA A 171 39.37 13.03 7.85
CA ALA A 171 38.03 12.88 8.37
C ALA A 171 38.08 13.07 9.91
N ALA A 172 37.25 13.98 10.43
CA ALA A 172 37.04 14.11 11.86
C ALA A 172 36.24 12.90 12.35
N GLY A 173 36.86 11.99 13.10
CA GLY A 173 36.10 10.98 13.84
C GLY A 173 36.73 9.61 14.10
N SER A 174 38.05 9.46 14.21
CA SER A 174 38.60 8.23 14.80
C SER A 174 39.85 8.48 15.64
N ASP A 175 39.63 8.42 16.96
CA ASP A 175 40.48 7.80 17.98
C ASP A 175 41.78 8.50 18.42
N VAL A 176 41.66 9.37 19.44
CA VAL A 176 42.63 9.49 20.53
C VAL A 176 41.87 9.81 21.83
N ASP A 177 41.85 8.83 22.72
CA ASP A 177 41.59 8.97 24.15
C ASP A 177 42.81 9.68 24.77
N GLU A 178 42.66 10.92 25.24
CA GLU A 178 43.64 11.56 26.14
C GLU A 178 42.97 12.69 26.98
N GLU A 179 42.74 12.35 28.25
CA GLU A 179 42.68 13.17 29.48
C GLU A 179 42.16 14.63 29.47
N ILE A 180 40.98 14.81 30.08
CA ILE A 180 40.57 15.79 31.11
C ILE A 180 41.31 17.14 31.16
N GLU A 181 40.55 18.24 31.02
CA GLU A 181 40.67 19.45 31.87
C GLU A 181 39.30 20.16 31.95
N GLU A 182 38.81 20.37 33.18
CA GLU A 182 37.59 21.12 33.55
C GLU A 182 37.84 22.62 33.38
N GLU A 183 37.02 23.39 32.65
CA GLU A 183 36.82 24.83 32.92
C GLU A 183 35.38 25.31 32.57
N GLU A 184 34.69 25.70 33.64
CA GLU A 184 33.59 26.68 33.84
C GLU A 184 32.42 26.81 32.84
N ALA A 185 31.22 26.59 33.39
CA ALA A 185 29.95 27.03 32.84
C ALA A 185 29.76 28.53 33.10
N ASP A 186 29.78 29.35 32.05
CA ASP A 186 29.35 30.74 32.13
C ASP A 186 27.83 30.86 31.88
N GLU A 187 27.16 31.39 32.90
CA GLU A 187 25.78 31.83 32.91
C GLU A 187 25.52 32.89 31.83
N VAL A 188 24.46 32.72 31.04
CA VAL A 188 23.81 33.85 30.36
C VAL A 188 22.31 33.80 30.65
N ASP A 189 21.99 34.58 31.66
CA ASP A 189 20.70 35.11 32.06
C ASP A 189 20.00 35.84 30.90
N SER A 190 18.73 35.51 30.66
CA SER A 190 17.78 36.46 30.07
C SER A 190 16.35 36.06 30.42
N ASP A 191 15.90 36.58 31.56
CA ASP A 191 14.51 36.88 31.91
C ASP A 191 13.65 37.32 30.70
N ILE A 192 12.46 36.74 30.52
CA ILE A 192 11.21 37.53 30.46
C ILE A 192 9.93 36.68 30.62
N GLU A 193 9.35 36.85 31.82
CA GLU A 193 7.94 36.94 32.23
C GLU A 193 6.86 35.97 31.70
N ASP A 194 6.49 35.04 32.61
CA ASP A 194 5.20 34.36 32.72
C ASP A 194 4.07 35.34 33.11
N GLU A 195 2.98 35.38 32.33
CA GLU A 195 1.71 35.96 32.77
C GLU A 195 0.69 34.83 32.97
N TYR A 196 0.65 34.29 34.20
CA TYR A 196 -0.43 33.46 34.72
C TYR A 196 -1.65 34.34 35.02
N ALA A 197 -2.81 33.98 34.48
CA ALA A 197 -4.10 34.31 35.06
C ALA A 197 -4.89 33.01 35.25
N ASP A 198 -4.83 32.49 36.47
CA ASP A 198 -5.69 31.41 36.98
C ASP A 198 -7.15 31.85 36.98
N GLU A 199 -8.02 30.92 36.58
CA GLU A 199 -9.47 30.96 36.76
C GLU A 199 -9.81 30.70 38.25
N GLU A 200 -10.68 31.53 38.83
CA GLU A 200 -11.58 31.16 39.93
C GLU A 200 -13.02 31.04 39.40
#